data_AF-A0A8S7LCJ9-F1
#
_entry.id   AF-A0A8S7LCJ9-F1
#
_cell.length_a   1.000
_cell.length_b   1.000
_cell.length_c   1.000
_cell.angle_alpha   90.00
_cell.angle_beta   90.00
_cell.angle_gamma   90.00
#
_symmetry.space_group_name_H-M   'P 1'
#
loop_
_entity.id
_entity.type
_entity.pdbx_description
1 polymer ?
#
loop_
_entity_poly.entity_id
_entity_poly.type
_entity_poly.pdbx_seq_one_letter_code
_entity_poly.pdbx_strand_id
1 'polypeptide(L)'
;MKLKSLSLALMLLSLQAMAAVQESTQQGTRTSSSSQVSTTTQELQQQAGQWGLSEEDYRRYRTLMEGPRGIQSPGLDPLTVLGIEARTDAERRVLAEKWVKAE
;
A
#
# COMPACT_ATOMS: atom_id res chain seq x y z
N MET A 1 40.24 -26.04 -36.76
CA MET A 1 39.13 -25.18 -37.26
C MET A 1 38.43 -25.94 -38.37
N LYS A 2 37.23 -26.46 -38.12
CA LYS A 2 36.46 -27.23 -39.10
C LYS A 2 35.21 -26.44 -39.46
N LEU A 3 35.10 -26.11 -40.74
CA LEU A 3 33.88 -25.58 -41.36
C LEU A 3 32.83 -26.69 -41.43
N LYS A 4 31.56 -26.30 -41.24
CA LYS A 4 30.36 -26.66 -42.03
C LYS A 4 29.13 -26.70 -41.12
N SER A 5 28.26 -25.71 -41.26
CA SER A 5 26.85 -25.85 -40.85
C SER A 5 26.02 -25.61 -42.09
N LEU A 6 25.64 -26.73 -42.73
CA LEU A 6 24.77 -26.80 -43.89
C LEU A 6 23.32 -26.73 -43.39
N SER A 7 22.52 -25.88 -44.04
CA SER A 7 21.12 -25.62 -43.73
C SER A 7 20.21 -26.84 -43.78
N LEU A 8 19.08 -26.68 -43.07
CA LEU A 8 17.73 -27.18 -43.41
C LEU A 8 17.27 -28.46 -42.71
N ALA A 9 16.55 -28.28 -41.60
CA ALA A 9 15.54 -29.22 -41.17
C ALA A 9 14.30 -28.46 -40.68
N LEU A 10 13.28 -28.56 -41.52
CA LEU A 10 11.90 -28.17 -41.37
C LEU A 10 11.30 -28.81 -40.12
N MET A 11 10.79 -28.02 -39.16
CA MET A 11 9.83 -28.53 -38.19
C MET A 11 8.75 -27.50 -37.94
N LEU A 12 7.69 -27.65 -38.73
CA LEU A 12 6.37 -27.10 -38.47
C LEU A 12 5.90 -27.60 -37.09
N LEU A 13 5.74 -26.67 -36.15
CA LEU A 13 5.01 -26.94 -34.91
C LEU A 13 3.86 -25.94 -34.82
N SER A 14 2.73 -26.37 -35.39
CA SER A 14 1.42 -25.78 -35.24
C SER A 14 1.02 -25.79 -33.75
N LEU A 15 0.94 -24.61 -33.14
CA LEU A 15 0.25 -24.43 -31.87
C LEU A 15 -1.13 -23.83 -32.14
N GLN A 16 -2.14 -24.65 -31.84
CA GLN A 16 -3.56 -24.42 -32.05
C GLN A 16 -4.06 -23.19 -31.27
N ALA A 17 -4.90 -22.40 -31.92
CA ALA A 17 -5.71 -21.37 -31.29
C ALA A 17 -6.81 -22.03 -30.44
N MET A 18 -6.83 -21.76 -29.13
CA MET A 18 -8.04 -21.94 -28.33
C MET A 18 -8.66 -20.58 -28.07
N ALA A 19 -9.70 -20.27 -28.84
CA ALA A 19 -10.67 -19.25 -28.48
C ALA A 19 -11.62 -19.86 -27.43
N ALA A 20 -11.41 -19.55 -26.16
CA ALA A 20 -12.43 -19.73 -25.13
C ALA A 20 -12.93 -18.34 -24.73
N VAL A 21 -14.09 -17.97 -25.27
CA VAL A 21 -14.83 -16.80 -24.84
C VAL A 21 -15.35 -17.11 -23.43
N GLN A 22 -14.84 -16.41 -22.42
CA GLN A 22 -15.47 -16.36 -21.10
C GLN A 22 -16.23 -15.05 -21.01
N GLU A 23 -17.46 -15.05 -21.52
CA GLU A 23 -18.48 -14.12 -21.04
C GLU A 23 -18.81 -14.49 -19.60
N SER A 24 -17.98 -13.99 -18.67
CA SER A 24 -18.37 -13.92 -17.26
C SER A 24 -19.32 -12.73 -17.10
N THR A 25 -20.57 -12.94 -17.48
CA THR A 25 -21.70 -12.15 -16.99
C THR A 25 -21.85 -12.46 -15.50
N GLN A 26 -21.09 -11.76 -14.66
CA GLN A 26 -21.33 -11.71 -13.22
C GLN A 26 -22.16 -10.46 -12.91
N GLN A 27 -23.46 -10.62 -13.07
CA GLN A 27 -24.47 -9.73 -12.52
C GLN A 27 -24.76 -10.20 -11.08
N GLY A 28 -24.56 -9.29 -10.11
CA GLY A 28 -24.83 -9.51 -8.68
C GLY A 28 -23.58 -9.97 -7.93
N THR A 29 -22.93 -9.13 -7.14
CA THR A 29 -23.37 -8.86 -5.76
C THR A 29 -22.78 -7.52 -5.30
N ARG A 30 -23.58 -6.44 -5.33
CA ARG A 30 -23.26 -5.17 -4.67
C ARG A 30 -23.62 -5.26 -3.19
N THR A 31 -22.92 -6.06 -2.39
CA THR A 31 -23.11 -6.10 -0.93
C THR A 31 -21.86 -6.59 -0.17
N SER A 32 -20.65 -6.27 -0.65
CA SER A 32 -19.40 -6.58 0.09
C SER A 32 -18.65 -5.33 0.56
N SER A 33 -18.97 -4.15 0.01
CA SER A 33 -18.25 -2.90 0.27
C SER A 33 -18.52 -2.31 1.66
N SER A 34 -19.72 -2.49 2.22
CA SER A 34 -20.08 -1.89 3.53
C SER A 34 -19.28 -2.51 4.69
N SER A 35 -19.13 -3.84 4.70
CA SER A 35 -18.43 -4.54 5.78
C SER A 35 -16.92 -4.30 5.76
N GLN A 36 -16.30 -4.28 4.58
CA GLN A 36 -14.83 -4.09 4.46
C GLN A 36 -14.39 -2.66 4.82
N VAL A 37 -15.18 -1.64 4.45
CA VAL A 37 -14.89 -0.24 4.82
C VAL A 37 -14.98 -0.07 6.34
N SER A 38 -16.00 -0.66 6.97
CA SER A 38 -16.20 -0.62 8.42
C SER A 38 -15.01 -1.22 9.18
N THR A 39 -14.54 -2.40 8.77
CA THR A 39 -13.38 -3.06 9.39
C THR A 39 -12.09 -2.24 9.25
N THR A 40 -11.86 -1.64 8.08
CA THR A 40 -10.64 -0.85 7.80
C THR A 40 -10.60 0.42 8.66
N THR A 41 -11.74 1.10 8.83
CA THR A 41 -11.83 2.29 9.70
C THR A 41 -11.62 1.92 11.17
N GLN A 42 -12.21 0.82 11.63
CA GLN A 42 -12.04 0.38 13.01
C GLN A 42 -10.59 -0.03 13.33
N GLU A 43 -9.91 -0.73 12.42
CA GLU A 43 -8.49 -1.06 12.55
C GLU A 43 -7.64 0.21 12.65
N LEU A 44 -7.91 1.17 11.77
CA LEU A 44 -7.15 2.41 11.74
C LEU A 44 -7.35 3.25 13.00
N GLN A 45 -8.57 3.28 13.54
CA GLN A 45 -8.85 3.93 14.81
C GLN A 45 -8.12 3.27 15.98
N GLN A 46 -8.05 1.93 16.01
CA GLN A 46 -7.28 1.21 17.03
C GLN A 46 -5.78 1.49 16.92
N GLN A 47 -5.25 1.55 15.69
CA GLN A 47 -3.85 1.89 15.46
C GLN A 47 -3.55 3.34 15.86
N ALA A 48 -4.42 4.29 15.49
CA ALA A 48 -4.30 5.69 15.91
C ALA A 48 -4.33 5.84 17.44
N GLY A 49 -5.23 5.10 18.09
CA GLY A 49 -5.41 5.10 19.54
C GLY A 49 -4.17 4.69 20.33
N GLN A 50 -3.36 3.76 19.81
CA GLN A 50 -2.09 3.34 20.45
C GLN A 50 -1.08 4.48 20.58
N TRP A 51 -1.21 5.50 19.72
CA TRP A 51 -0.34 6.68 19.69
C TRP A 51 -1.04 7.94 20.22
N GLY A 52 -2.28 7.80 20.72
CA GLY A 52 -3.11 8.94 21.10
C GLY A 52 -3.39 9.91 19.94
N LEU A 53 -3.36 9.42 18.70
CA LEU A 53 -3.60 10.20 17.49
C LEU A 53 -5.07 10.13 17.07
N SER A 54 -5.50 11.11 16.27
CA SER A 54 -6.76 10.99 15.54
C SER A 54 -6.61 10.02 14.37
N GLU A 55 -7.74 9.54 13.86
CA GLU A 55 -7.74 8.71 12.66
C GLU A 55 -7.09 9.44 11.48
N GLU A 56 -7.41 10.73 11.30
CA GLU A 56 -6.88 11.54 10.20
C GLU A 56 -5.36 11.71 10.28
N ASP A 57 -4.82 11.93 11.48
CA ASP A 57 -3.38 12.05 11.69
C ASP A 57 -2.67 10.72 11.41
N TYR A 58 -3.27 9.60 11.79
CA TYR A 58 -2.72 8.29 11.49
C TYR A 58 -2.81 7.94 9.99
N ARG A 59 -3.88 8.35 9.28
CA ARG A 59 -3.94 8.28 7.80
C ARG A 59 -2.82 9.08 7.17
N ARG A 60 -2.57 10.31 7.66
CA ARG A 60 -1.50 11.17 7.15
C ARG A 60 -0.13 10.52 7.35
N TYR A 61 0.12 9.96 8.53
CA TYR A 61 1.33 9.19 8.80
C TYR A 61 1.53 8.07 7.77
N ARG A 62 0.50 7.25 7.50
CA ARG A 62 0.56 6.18 6.50
C ARG A 62 0.93 6.70 5.12
N THR A 63 0.29 7.78 4.66
CA THR A 63 0.59 8.40 3.36
C THR A 63 2.02 8.94 3.30
N LEU A 64 2.54 9.53 4.38
CA LEU A 64 3.94 9.97 4.45
C LEU A 64 4.91 8.79 4.32
N MET A 65 4.63 7.69 5.02
CA MET A 65 5.45 6.48 5.00
C MET A 65 5.34 5.69 3.69
N GLU A 66 4.27 5.86 2.91
CA GLU A 66 4.19 5.35 1.54
C GLU A 66 5.06 6.15 0.55
N GLY A 67 5.51 7.34 0.96
CA GLY A 67 6.34 8.24 0.16
C GLY A 67 7.84 8.20 0.49
N PRO A 68 8.59 9.24 0.09
CA PRO A 68 10.04 9.32 0.31
C PRO A 68 10.45 9.16 1.78
N ARG A 69 9.62 9.63 2.72
CA ARG A 69 9.88 9.51 4.16
C ARG A 69 10.02 8.05 4.60
N GLY A 70 9.15 7.15 4.15
CA GLY A 70 9.25 5.74 4.52
C GLY A 70 10.42 5.01 3.88
N ILE A 71 10.90 5.49 2.72
CA ILE A 71 12.11 4.98 2.06
C ILE A 71 13.36 5.46 2.81
N GLN A 72 13.42 6.75 3.16
CA GLN A 72 14.59 7.38 3.77
C GLN A 72 14.70 7.07 5.26
N SER A 73 13.58 6.87 5.93
CA SER A 73 13.50 6.70 7.39
C SER A 73 12.50 5.59 7.73
N PRO A 74 12.76 4.35 7.31
CA PRO A 74 11.88 3.23 7.64
C PRO A 74 11.83 3.02 9.16
N GLY A 75 10.65 2.68 9.68
CA GLY A 75 10.47 2.32 11.08
C GLY A 75 10.38 3.49 12.07
N LEU A 76 10.31 4.74 11.60
CA LEU A 76 9.97 5.86 12.49
C LEU A 76 8.55 5.74 13.02
N ASP A 77 8.37 6.09 14.29
CA ASP A 77 7.06 6.08 14.91
C ASP A 77 6.15 7.22 14.41
N PRO A 78 4.82 7.07 14.50
CA PRO A 78 3.87 8.06 14.01
C PRO A 78 4.03 9.45 14.62
N LEU A 79 4.34 9.57 15.91
CA LEU A 79 4.47 10.87 16.58
C LEU A 79 5.72 11.60 16.09
N THR A 80 6.84 10.89 15.92
CA THR A 80 8.07 11.44 15.36
C THR A 80 7.88 11.89 13.91
N VAL A 81 7.28 11.05 13.06
CA VAL A 81 7.04 11.40 11.65
C VAL A 81 6.14 12.63 11.55
N LEU A 82 5.01 12.64 12.26
CA LEU A 82 4.07 13.76 12.22
C LEU A 82 4.67 15.03 12.83
N GLY A 83 5.52 14.91 13.84
CA GLY A 83 6.21 16.03 14.49
C GLY A 83 7.24 16.69 13.57
N ILE A 84 7.97 15.91 12.77
CA ILE A 84 8.89 16.43 11.75
C ILE A 84 8.09 17.13 10.64
N GLU A 85 7.05 16.46 10.14
CA GLU A 85 6.19 16.92 9.03
C GLU A 85 5.03 17.83 9.49
N ALA A 86 5.12 18.43 10.68
CA ALA A 86 4.09 19.29 11.22
C ALA A 86 3.88 20.52 10.33
N ARG A 87 2.62 20.85 10.04
CA ARG A 87 2.26 21.95 9.12
C ARG A 87 2.35 23.31 9.82
N THR A 88 2.29 23.31 11.14
CA THR A 88 2.36 24.51 11.98
C THR A 88 3.15 24.24 13.25
N ASP A 89 3.67 25.29 13.88
CA ASP A 89 4.37 25.17 15.16
C ASP A 89 3.45 24.72 16.30
N ALA A 90 2.17 25.10 16.25
CA ALA A 90 1.17 24.63 17.20
C ALA A 90 0.96 23.11 17.08
N GLU A 91 0.82 22.60 15.86
CA GLU A 91 0.73 21.16 15.60
C GLU A 91 2.00 20.43 16.07
N ARG A 92 3.18 20.97 15.76
CA ARG A 92 4.47 20.42 16.22
C ARG A 92 4.52 20.33 17.74
N ARG A 93 4.07 21.37 18.44
CA ARG A 93 4.03 21.41 19.90
C ARG A 93 3.09 20.35 20.47
N VAL A 94 1.87 20.25 19.95
CA VAL A 94 0.89 19.24 20.41
C VAL A 94 1.44 17.83 20.22
N LEU A 95 2.10 17.55 19.09
CA LEU A 95 2.71 16.24 18.82
C LEU A 95 3.90 15.95 19.74
N ALA A 96 4.75 16.96 20.01
CA ALA A 96 5.85 16.83 20.98
C ALA A 96 5.31 16.55 22.39
N GLU A 97 4.24 17.23 22.81
CA GLU A 97 3.57 16.96 24.09
C GLU A 97 2.97 15.56 24.16
N LYS A 98 2.45 15.02 23.05
CA LYS A 98 2.00 13.61 22.98
C LYS A 98 3.19 12.65 23.08
N TRP A 99 4.31 12.95 22.41
CA TRP A 99 5.52 12.13 22.46
C TRP A 99 6.08 12.04 23.88
N VAL A 100 6.18 13.17 24.59
CA VAL A 100 6.64 13.19 26.00
C VAL A 100 5.73 12.38 26.93
N LYS A 101 4.43 12.26 26.63
CA LYS A 101 3.50 11.45 27.43
C LYS A 101 3.60 9.95 27.14
N ALA A 102 4.21 9.57 26.02
CA ALA A 102 4.36 8.18 25.60
C ALA A 102 5.66 7.54 26.10
N GLU A 103 6.65 8.36 26.50
CA GLU A 103 7.90 7.96 27.16
C GLU A 103 7.70 7.71 28.66
#